data_AF-A0A4Y2UZK9-F1
#
_entry.id   AF-A0A4Y2UZK9-F1
#
_cell.length_a   1.000
_cell.length_b   1.000
_cell.length_c   1.000
_cell.angle_alpha   90.00
_cell.angle_beta   90.00
_cell.angle_gamma   90.00
#
_symmetry.space_group_name_H-M   'P 1'
#
loop_
_entity.id
_entity.type
_entity.pdbx_description
1 polymer ?
#
loop_
_entity_poly.entity_id
_entity_poly.type
_entity_poly.pdbx_seq_one_letter_code
_entity_poly.pdbx_strand_id
1 'polypeptide(L)'
;MEPAVVAENTTVVNADFSLEMLLAKLPPDLYVLSEDVLISFKFGIALRKGFCCTKKLNTVFSRITAAVLFQEYQRDEWLKVHLAIIKQLTPQTSDVQKLNVNDLSSTFAILMTGNLISLLAFIGDKLYIFM
;
A
#
# COMPACT_ATOMS: atom_id res chain seq x y z
N MET A 1 34.49 -9.28 6.81
CA MET A 1 33.29 -9.98 6.33
C MET A 1 32.67 -9.07 5.29
N GLU A 2 33.06 -9.29 4.04
CA GLU A 2 32.59 -8.53 2.88
C GLU A 2 31.07 -8.67 2.73
N PRO A 3 30.33 -7.58 2.50
CA PRO A 3 28.92 -7.70 2.20
C PRO A 3 28.77 -8.33 0.81
N ALA A 4 28.09 -9.47 0.78
CA ALA A 4 27.74 -10.15 -0.46
C ALA A 4 26.93 -9.21 -1.36
N VAL A 5 27.36 -9.11 -2.61
CA VAL A 5 26.69 -8.37 -3.68
C VAL A 5 25.27 -8.89 -3.82
N VAL A 6 24.28 -8.09 -3.41
CA VAL A 6 22.86 -8.39 -3.58
C VAL A 6 22.55 -8.19 -5.06
N ALA A 7 22.14 -9.28 -5.73
CA ALA A 7 21.81 -9.28 -7.15
C ALA A 7 20.66 -8.30 -7.43
N GLU A 8 20.80 -7.56 -8.54
CA GLU A 8 19.96 -6.42 -8.96
C GLU A 8 18.45 -6.74 -9.12
N ASN A 9 18.03 -8.01 -9.04
CA ASN A 9 16.66 -8.47 -9.28
C ASN A 9 16.23 -9.63 -8.35
N THR A 10 16.46 -9.53 -7.04
CA THR A 10 15.89 -10.50 -6.07
C THR A 10 14.55 -10.04 -5.53
N THR A 11 13.49 -10.80 -5.83
CA THR A 11 12.18 -10.65 -5.19
C THR A 11 12.07 -11.61 -4.01
N VAL A 12 11.57 -11.11 -2.88
CA VAL A 12 11.34 -11.90 -1.67
C VAL A 12 9.84 -11.98 -1.41
N VAL A 13 9.30 -13.19 -1.43
CA VAL A 13 7.89 -13.45 -1.11
C VAL A 13 7.81 -14.00 0.30
N ASN A 14 7.09 -13.32 1.18
CA ASN A 14 6.87 -13.76 2.55
C ASN A 14 5.53 -13.23 3.08
N ALA A 15 5.16 -13.61 4.30
CA ALA A 15 4.02 -13.06 5.01
C ALA A 15 4.19 -11.55 5.19
N ASP A 16 3.10 -10.82 4.94
CA ASP A 16 3.03 -9.35 4.96
C ASP A 16 3.63 -8.76 6.25
N PHE A 17 3.19 -9.24 7.41
CA PHE A 17 3.72 -8.83 8.71
C PHE A 17 5.25 -9.00 8.84
N SER A 18 5.81 -10.09 8.31
CA SER A 18 7.26 -10.31 8.36
C SER A 18 8.02 -9.40 7.39
N LEU A 19 7.43 -9.12 6.22
CA LEU A 19 8.00 -8.16 5.28
C LEU A 19 8.01 -6.76 5.89
N GLU A 20 6.87 -6.26 6.39
CA GLU A 20 6.81 -4.94 7.01
C GLU A 20 7.79 -4.77 8.17
N MET A 21 7.96 -5.79 9.02
CA MET A 21 8.91 -5.75 10.12
C MET A 21 10.38 -5.71 9.65
N LEU A 22 10.69 -6.35 8.52
CA LEU A 22 12.00 -6.25 7.87
C LEU A 22 12.16 -4.86 7.25
N LEU A 23 11.18 -4.38 6.50
CA LEU A 23 11.19 -3.09 5.83
C LEU A 23 11.35 -1.94 6.83
N ALA A 24 10.72 -2.02 8.00
CA ALA A 24 10.90 -1.06 9.10
C ALA A 24 12.34 -0.98 9.65
N LYS A 25 13.25 -1.87 9.24
CA LYS A 25 14.68 -1.84 9.61
C LYS A 25 15.58 -1.53 8.42
N LEU A 26 15.08 -1.57 7.19
CA LEU A 26 15.87 -1.33 5.99
C LEU A 26 15.76 0.14 5.55
N PRO A 27 16.77 0.68 4.85
CA PRO A 27 16.68 1.99 4.22
C PRO A 27 15.56 2.02 3.17
N PRO A 28 14.75 3.09 3.10
CA PRO A 28 13.59 3.17 2.21
C PRO A 28 13.96 3.13 0.72
N ASP A 29 15.19 3.48 0.35
CA ASP A 29 15.63 3.56 -1.05
C ASP A 29 16.01 2.20 -1.66
N LEU A 30 15.98 1.11 -0.88
CA LEU A 30 16.47 -0.22 -1.29
C LEU A 30 15.36 -1.23 -1.60
N TYR A 31 14.08 -0.85 -1.48
CA TYR A 31 12.99 -1.80 -1.64
C TYR A 31 11.72 -1.15 -2.20
N VAL A 32 10.92 -1.97 -2.88
CA VAL A 32 9.55 -1.64 -3.30
C VAL A 32 8.65 -2.76 -2.81
N LEU A 33 7.67 -2.42 -1.97
CA LEU A 33 6.65 -3.38 -1.51
C LEU A 33 5.47 -3.34 -2.48
N SER A 34 5.09 -4.51 -3.00
CA SER A 34 3.88 -4.66 -3.82
C SER A 34 2.64 -4.71 -2.92
N GLU A 35 1.58 -3.97 -3.27
CA GLU A 35 0.29 -3.99 -2.55
C GLU A 35 -0.51 -5.27 -2.80
N ASP A 36 -0.16 -6.02 -3.86
CA ASP A 36 -0.86 -7.24 -4.24
C ASP A 36 -0.53 -8.43 -3.34
N VAL A 37 -1.57 -9.05 -2.79
CA VAL A 37 -1.47 -10.26 -1.97
C VAL A 37 -1.71 -11.50 -2.82
N LEU A 38 -0.67 -12.35 -2.94
CA LEU A 38 -0.75 -13.61 -3.68
C LEU A 38 -1.60 -14.68 -2.96
N ILE A 39 -1.46 -14.79 -1.64
CA ILE A 39 -2.11 -15.84 -0.82
C ILE A 39 -2.48 -15.28 0.54
N SER A 40 -3.73 -15.48 0.96
CA SER A 40 -4.19 -15.18 2.32
C SER A 40 -4.20 -16.45 3.17
N PHE A 41 -3.38 -16.49 4.21
CA PHE A 41 -3.35 -17.59 5.18
C PHE A 41 -4.17 -17.25 6.43
N LYS A 42 -5.03 -18.17 6.85
CA LYS A 42 -5.70 -18.12 8.15
C LYS A 42 -4.88 -18.93 9.15
N PHE A 43 -4.38 -18.27 10.19
CA PHE A 43 -3.71 -18.96 11.29
C PHE A 43 -4.73 -19.69 12.16
N GLY A 44 -4.41 -20.92 12.53
CA GLY A 44 -5.21 -21.76 13.41
C GLY A 44 -4.34 -22.44 14.45
N ILE A 45 -4.92 -22.73 15.62
CA ILE A 45 -4.20 -23.40 16.70
C ILE A 45 -4.52 -24.90 16.61
N ALA A 46 -3.48 -25.71 16.40
CA ALA A 46 -3.60 -27.15 16.42
C ALA A 46 -3.51 -27.68 17.86
N LEU A 47 -4.46 -28.54 18.23
CA LEU A 47 -4.48 -29.21 19.53
C LEU A 47 -4.30 -30.72 19.34
N ARG A 48 -3.61 -31.36 20.30
CA ARG A 48 -3.46 -32.82 20.31
C ARG A 48 -4.85 -33.48 20.42
N LYS A 49 -5.07 -34.55 19.63
CA LYS A 49 -6.28 -35.38 19.71
C LYS A 49 -6.43 -35.92 21.14
N GLY A 50 -7.55 -35.62 21.80
CA GLY A 50 -7.81 -35.99 23.20
C GLY A 50 -7.42 -34.94 24.25
N PHE A 51 -7.06 -33.72 23.85
CA PHE A 51 -6.83 -32.63 24.80
C PHE A 51 -8.08 -32.37 25.66
N CYS A 52 -7.94 -32.55 26.97
CA CYS A 52 -9.06 -32.52 27.92
C CYS A 52 -9.74 -31.14 28.02
N CYS A 53 -9.03 -30.08 27.67
CA CYS A 53 -9.46 -28.70 27.88
C CYS A 53 -9.91 -27.98 26.60
N THR A 54 -10.14 -28.68 25.49
CA THR A 54 -10.54 -28.06 24.21
C THR A 54 -11.77 -27.18 24.35
N LYS A 55 -12.78 -27.61 25.13
CA LYS A 55 -13.98 -26.80 25.38
C LYS A 55 -13.66 -25.49 26.12
N LYS A 56 -12.84 -25.57 27.18
CA LYS A 56 -12.45 -24.40 27.97
C LYS A 56 -11.62 -23.44 27.14
N LEU A 57 -10.69 -23.95 26.33
CA LEU A 57 -9.88 -23.17 25.42
C LEU A 57 -10.75 -22.45 24.39
N ASN A 58 -11.71 -23.15 23.78
CA ASN A 58 -12.62 -22.57 22.80
C ASN A 58 -13.49 -21.46 23.41
N THR A 59 -13.97 -21.64 24.65
CA THR A 59 -14.71 -20.57 25.36
C THR A 59 -13.84 -19.34 25.61
N VAL A 60 -12.57 -19.52 25.98
CA VAL A 60 -11.63 -18.39 26.15
C VAL A 60 -11.37 -17.70 24.82
N PHE A 61 -11.09 -18.44 23.74
CA PHE A 61 -10.91 -17.88 22.40
C PHE A 61 -12.14 -17.13 21.91
N SER A 62 -13.33 -17.69 22.11
CA SER A 62 -14.59 -17.04 21.75
C SER A 62 -14.77 -15.72 22.52
N ARG A 63 -14.44 -15.67 23.81
CA ARG A 63 -14.48 -14.42 24.59
C ARG A 63 -13.47 -13.40 24.12
N ILE A 64 -12.23 -13.80 23.84
CA ILE A 64 -11.18 -12.91 23.32
C ILE A 64 -11.58 -12.34 21.96
N THR A 65 -12.15 -13.18 21.09
CA THR A 65 -12.61 -12.77 19.75
C THR A 65 -13.82 -11.86 19.85
N ALA A 66 -14.79 -12.17 20.72
CA ALA A 66 -15.96 -11.34 20.95
C ALA A 66 -15.62 -9.97 21.56
N ALA A 67 -14.56 -9.92 22.37
CA ALA A 67 -14.04 -8.68 22.93
C ALA A 67 -13.13 -7.91 21.94
N VAL A 68 -12.91 -8.43 20.72
CA VAL A 68 -12.10 -7.80 19.65
C VAL A 68 -10.63 -7.53 20.07
N LEU A 69 -10.21 -8.05 21.23
CA LEU A 69 -8.89 -7.82 21.82
C LEU A 69 -7.75 -8.23 20.89
N PHE A 70 -7.96 -9.28 20.09
CA PHE A 70 -6.95 -9.73 19.14
C PHE A 70 -6.75 -8.74 17.99
N GLN A 71 -7.83 -8.14 17.49
CA GLN A 71 -7.75 -7.15 16.42
C GLN A 71 -7.15 -5.83 16.94
N GLU A 72 -7.45 -5.46 18.18
CA GLU A 72 -6.86 -4.27 18.83
C GLU A 72 -5.37 -4.46 19.08
N TYR A 73 -4.96 -5.62 19.61
CA TYR A 73 -3.54 -5.95 19.77
C TYR A 73 -2.78 -5.95 18.43
N GLN A 74 -3.35 -6.56 17.38
CA GLN A 74 -2.72 -6.54 16.06
C GLN A 74 -2.61 -5.11 15.52
N ARG A 75 -3.66 -4.30 15.66
CA ARG A 75 -3.65 -2.90 15.22
C ARG A 75 -2.56 -2.11 15.93
N ASP A 76 -2.40 -2.29 17.24
CA ASP A 76 -1.37 -1.58 18.01
C ASP A 76 0.05 -1.96 17.58
N GLU A 77 0.32 -3.24 17.33
CA GLU A 77 1.62 -3.68 16.80
C GLU A 77 1.85 -3.18 15.37
N TRP A 78 0.83 -3.25 14.51
CA TRP A 78 0.91 -2.74 13.14
C TRP A 78 1.15 -1.23 13.12
N LEU A 79 0.49 -0.49 14.01
CA LEU A 79 0.67 0.95 14.15
C LEU A 79 2.11 1.30 14.55
N LYS A 80 2.74 0.54 15.47
CA LYS A 80 4.14 0.75 15.84
C LYS A 80 5.09 0.54 14.66
N VAL A 81 4.87 -0.52 13.87
CA VAL A 81 5.66 -0.82 12.68
C VAL A 81 5.48 0.29 11.64
N HIS A 82 4.24 0.68 11.36
CA HIS A 82 3.93 1.74 10.41
C HIS A 82 4.53 3.09 10.83
N LEU A 83 4.48 3.43 12.12
CA LEU A 83 5.14 4.63 12.64
C LEU A 83 6.67 4.57 12.53
N ALA A 84 7.29 3.39 12.66
CA ALA A 84 8.72 3.23 12.46
C ALA A 84 9.12 3.46 11.00
N ILE A 85 8.32 2.93 10.06
CA ILE A 85 8.47 3.13 8.62
C ILE A 85 8.33 4.61 8.28
N ILE A 86 7.25 5.27 8.72
CA ILE A 86 7.02 6.71 8.46
C ILE A 86 8.19 7.54 9.00
N LYS A 87 8.69 7.24 10.20
CA LYS A 87 9.86 7.95 10.77
C LYS A 87 11.13 7.80 9.93
N GLN A 88 11.32 6.67 9.26
CA GLN A 88 12.43 6.46 8.32
C GLN A 88 12.21 7.14 6.98
N LEU A 89 10.96 7.19 6.50
CA LEU A 89 10.61 7.85 5.24
C LEU A 89 10.55 9.36 5.35
N THR A 90 10.35 9.92 6.55
CA THR A 90 10.27 11.37 6.74
C THR A 90 11.68 11.94 6.63
N PRO A 91 12.04 12.63 5.53
CA PRO A 91 13.27 13.38 5.51
C PRO A 91 13.10 14.47 6.57
N GLN A 92 14.02 14.57 7.52
CA GLN A 92 14.09 15.72 8.42
C GLN A 92 14.46 16.96 7.61
N THR A 93 13.55 17.49 6.79
CA THR A 93 13.63 18.84 6.23
C THR A 93 12.30 19.20 5.60
N SER A 94 11.72 20.26 6.13
CA SER A 94 10.90 21.25 5.44
C SER A 94 11.20 21.30 3.94
N ASP A 95 10.43 20.62 3.10
CA ASP A 95 10.42 20.91 1.67
C ASP A 95 8.98 21.04 1.20
N VAL A 96 8.67 22.26 0.78
CA VAL A 96 7.35 22.67 0.30
C VAL A 96 7.09 21.86 -0.96
N GLN A 97 6.06 21.01 -0.94
CA GLN A 97 5.64 20.18 -2.07
C GLN A 97 5.51 21.06 -3.32
N LYS A 98 6.54 21.05 -4.18
CA LYS A 98 6.53 21.77 -5.46
C LYS A 98 5.51 21.07 -6.35
N LEU A 99 4.42 21.77 -6.67
CA LEU A 99 3.43 21.31 -7.65
C LEU A 99 4.17 20.98 -8.96
N ASN A 100 4.14 19.71 -9.35
CA ASN A 100 4.76 19.25 -10.58
C ASN A 100 3.84 19.61 -11.75
N VAL A 101 4.38 20.20 -12.81
CA VAL A 101 3.62 20.59 -14.02
C VAL A 101 2.98 19.38 -14.71
N ASN A 102 3.47 18.18 -14.43
CA ASN A 102 2.88 16.93 -14.92
C ASN A 102 1.48 16.68 -14.36
N ASP A 103 1.20 17.09 -13.12
CA ASP A 103 -0.14 16.92 -12.51
C ASP A 103 -1.17 17.88 -13.15
N LEU A 104 -0.72 19.08 -13.56
CA LEU A 104 -1.54 20.07 -14.27
C LEU A 104 -1.71 19.76 -15.78
N SER A 105 -0.89 18.87 -16.34
CA SER A 105 -0.89 18.51 -17.76
C SER A 105 -2.26 17.99 -18.21
N SER A 106 -2.93 17.21 -17.35
CA SER A 106 -4.28 16.68 -17.62
C SER A 106 -5.32 17.79 -17.84
N THR A 107 -5.29 18.83 -17.00
CA THR A 107 -6.17 20.01 -17.10
C THR A 107 -5.92 20.80 -18.38
N PHE A 108 -4.65 20.98 -18.76
CA PHE A 108 -4.29 21.63 -20.02
C PHE A 108 -4.72 20.81 -21.25
N ALA A 109 -4.62 19.49 -21.20
CA ALA A 109 -5.05 18.61 -22.30
C ALA A 109 -6.57 18.72 -22.56
N ILE A 110 -7.39 18.77 -21.50
CA ILE A 110 -8.84 18.95 -21.63
C ILE A 110 -9.16 20.32 -22.26
N LEU A 111 -8.47 21.38 -21.81
CA LEU A 111 -8.66 22.73 -22.35
C LEU A 111 -8.30 22.80 -23.85
N MET A 112 -7.21 22.18 -24.27
CA MET A 112 -6.79 22.14 -25.68
C MET A 112 -7.80 21.37 -26.55
N THR A 113 -8.28 20.24 -26.05
CA THR A 113 -9.24 19.40 -26.78
C THR A 113 -10.57 20.13 -26.97
N GLY A 114 -11.07 20.80 -25.92
CA GLY A 114 -12.30 21.61 -26.02
C GLY A 114 -12.17 22.77 -27.01
N ASN A 115 -11.03 23.45 -27.04
CA ASN A 115 -10.78 24.52 -28.00
C ASN A 115 -10.71 23.99 -29.45
N LEU A 116 -10.05 22.85 -29.68
CA LEU A 116 -9.99 22.23 -31.00
C LEU A 116 -11.37 21.84 -31.54
N ILE A 117 -12.22 21.25 -30.70
CA ILE A 117 -13.60 20.87 -31.08
C ILE A 117 -14.42 22.12 -31.43
N SER A 118 -14.31 23.17 -30.61
CA SER A 118 -15.02 24.44 -30.85
C SER A 118 -14.60 25.08 -32.17
N LEU A 119 -13.30 25.09 -32.47
CA LEU A 119 -12.74 25.67 -33.69
C LEU A 119 -13.17 24.88 -34.93
N LEU A 120 -13.19 23.55 -34.86
CA LEU A 120 -13.69 22.69 -35.95
C LEU A 120 -15.18 22.89 -36.20
N ALA A 121 -15.99 23.00 -35.16
CA ALA A 121 -17.43 23.27 -35.29
C ALA A 121 -17.68 24.64 -35.96
N PHE A 122 -16.93 25.66 -35.57
CA PHE A 122 -17.04 26.99 -36.17
C PHE A 122 -16.64 27.00 -37.65
N ILE A 123 -15.55 26.33 -38.02
CA ILE A 123 -15.13 26.19 -39.42
C ILE A 123 -16.18 25.42 -40.23
N GLY A 124 -16.71 24.32 -39.68
CA GLY A 124 -17.75 23.52 -40.32
C GLY A 124 -19.03 24.32 -40.60
N ASP A 125 -19.49 25.11 -39.63
CA ASP A 125 -20.66 25.96 -39.78
C ASP A 125 -20.45 27.05 -40.85
N LYS A 126 -19.25 27.67 -40.89
CA LYS A 126 -18.91 28.64 -41.93
C LYS A 126 -18.82 28.04 -43.33
N LEU A 127 -18.28 26.83 -43.46
CA LEU A 127 -18.24 26.13 -44.75
C LEU A 127 -19.62 25.69 -45.22
N TYR A 128 -20.47 25.22 -44.29
CA TYR A 128 -21.84 24.83 -44.60
C TYR A 128 -22.72 26.00 -45.00
N ILE A 129 -22.55 27.18 -44.39
CA ILE A 129 -23.28 28.40 -44.77
C ILE A 129 -22.76 29.01 -46.08
N PHE A 130 -21.48 28.80 -46.42
CA PHE A 130 -20.87 29.34 -47.63
C PHE A 130 -21.14 28.51 -48.90
N MET A 131 -21.39 27.20 -48.76
CA MET A 131 -21.72 26.28 -49.85
C MET A 131 -23.22 26.25 -50.13
#